data_AF-A0A379VR75-F1
#
_entry.id   AF-A0A379VR75-F1
#
_cell.length_a   1.000
_cell.length_b   1.000
_cell.length_c   1.000
_cell.angle_alpha   90.00
_cell.angle_beta   90.00
_cell.angle_gamma   90.00
#
_symmetry.space_group_name_H-M   'P 1'
#
loop_
_entity.id
_entity.type
_entity.pdbx_description
1 polymer ?
#
loop_
_entity_poly.entity_id
_entity_poly.type
_entity_poly.pdbx_seq_one_letter_code
_entity_poly.pdbx_strand_id
1 'polypeptide(L)' 'MADTALKSANVEVVAYSSPAHGTSFSNEAILVISGDSGAVRQAVTSAREIGKTVLATLGSEPKNDRPSYI' A
#
# COMPACT_ATOMS: atom_id res chain seq x y z
N MET A 1 -4.89 1.75 -3.10
CA MET A 1 -4.04 1.44 -1.93
C MET A 1 -3.89 2.63 -1.00
N ALA A 2 -3.24 3.73 -1.43
CA ALA A 2 -2.96 4.89 -0.57
C ALA A 2 -4.20 5.49 0.12
N ASP A 3 -5.26 5.78 -0.64
CA ASP A 3 -6.52 6.33 -0.11
C ASP A 3 -7.16 5.42 0.96
N THR A 4 -7.22 4.12 0.68
CA THR A 4 -7.77 3.11 1.60
C THR A 4 -6.95 3.00 2.89
N ALA A 5 -5.62 3.06 2.80
CA ALA A 5 -4.74 3.03 3.96
C ALA A 5 -5.10 4.14 4.96
N LEU A 6 -5.19 5.38 4.47
CA LEU A 6 -5.46 6.56 5.29
C LEU A 6 -6.87 6.60 5.88
N LYS A 7 -7.85 6.02 5.17
CA LYS A 7 -9.24 5.95 5.67
C LYS A 7 -9.49 4.80 6.65
N SER A 8 -8.57 3.83 6.72
CA SER A 8 -8.78 2.61 7.50
C SER A 8 -8.32 2.69 8.96
N ALA A 9 -7.39 3.58 9.28
CA ALA A 9 -6.85 3.76 10.62
C ALA A 9 -6.26 5.17 10.78
N ASN A 10 -6.11 5.63 12.02
CA ASN A 10 -5.48 6.91 12.31
C ASN A 10 -3.96 6.79 12.18
N VAL A 11 -3.42 7.22 11.03
CA VAL A 11 -1.98 7.18 10.70
C VAL A 11 -1.56 8.50 10.06
N GLU A 12 -0.28 8.84 10.21
CA GLU A 12 0.30 10.06 9.63
C GLU A 12 1.03 9.76 8.32
N VAL A 13 0.92 10.66 7.35
CA VAL A 13 1.65 10.57 6.08
C VAL A 13 3.06 11.12 6.27
N VAL A 14 4.07 10.30 5.99
CA VAL A 14 5.48 10.70 6.00
C VAL A 14 5.92 11.15 4.60
N ALA A 15 5.53 10.40 3.57
CA ALA A 15 5.88 10.70 2.19
C ALA A 15 4.89 10.07 1.20
N TYR A 16 4.79 10.68 0.02
CA TYR A 16 4.11 10.12 -1.12
C TYR A 16 4.95 10.34 -2.38
N SER A 17 5.26 9.26 -3.09
CA SER A 17 6.04 9.28 -4.33
C SER A 17 5.21 8.76 -5.51
N SER A 18 5.49 9.28 -6.70
CA SER A 18 4.83 8.95 -7.97
C SER A 18 5.86 8.90 -9.12
N PRO A 19 5.50 8.47 -10.34
CA PRO A 19 6.47 8.26 -11.42
C PRO A 19 7.32 9.49 -11.75
N ALA A 20 6.78 10.70 -11.65
CA ALA A 20 7.51 11.94 -11.92
C ALA A 20 8.06 12.63 -10.65
N HIS A 21 7.76 12.12 -9.46
CA HIS A 21 8.11 12.78 -8.19
C HIS A 21 8.57 11.76 -7.14
N GLY A 22 9.85 11.80 -6.75
CA GLY A 22 10.37 10.98 -5.66
C GLY A 22 10.61 9.50 -6.01
N THR A 23 10.54 9.14 -7.29
CA THR A 23 10.98 7.83 -7.82
C THR A 23 11.98 8.02 -8.96
N SER A 24 12.72 6.98 -9.31
CA SER A 24 13.56 6.94 -10.52
C SER A 24 12.73 6.56 -11.74
N PHE A 25 11.66 7.31 -12.01
CA PHE A 25 10.70 7.06 -13.10
C PHE A 25 10.08 5.65 -13.09
N SER A 26 9.89 5.05 -11.91
CA SER A 26 9.17 3.79 -11.80
C SER A 26 7.66 4.01 -11.97
N ASN A 27 6.94 3.01 -12.49
CA ASN A 27 5.49 3.07 -12.62
C ASN A 27 4.79 2.69 -11.31
N GLU A 28 5.16 3.36 -10.22
CA GLU A 28 4.69 3.07 -8.87
C GLU A 28 4.12 4.33 -8.20
N ALA A 29 3.14 4.10 -7.31
CA ALA A 29 2.70 5.08 -6.35
C ALA A 29 3.00 4.54 -4.94
N ILE A 30 3.84 5.24 -4.18
CA ILE A 30 4.37 4.78 -2.90
C ILE A 30 3.86 5.71 -1.81
N LEU A 31 3.15 5.15 -0.82
CA LEU A 31 2.73 5.86 0.38
C LEU A 31 3.54 5.36 1.57
N VAL A 32 4.19 6.28 2.30
CA VAL A 32 4.90 6.01 3.55
C VAL A 32 4.10 6.60 4.69
N ILE A 33 3.77 5.77 5.68
CA ILE A 33 2.98 6.15 6.86
C ILE A 33 3.71 5.83 8.15
N SER A 34 3.38 6.58 9.20
CA SER A 34 3.84 6.36 10.58
C SER A 34 2.66 6.45 11.54
N GLY A 35 2.84 5.99 12.78
CA GLY A 35 1.84 6.04 13.84
C GLY A 35 1.94 4.84 14.77
N ASP A 36 0.87 4.62 15.54
CA ASP A 36 0.76 3.45 16.41
C ASP A 36 0.88 2.16 15.60
N SER A 37 1.67 1.20 16.08
CA SER A 37 1.99 -0.03 15.34
C SER A 37 0.75 -0.82 14.92
N GLY A 38 -0.28 -0.85 15.78
CA GLY A 38 -1.58 -1.46 15.46
C GLY A 38 -2.31 -0.75 14.32
N ALA A 39 -2.35 0.60 14.35
CA ALA A 39 -2.96 1.41 13.31
C ALA A 39 -2.22 1.29 11.97
N VAL A 40 -0.89 1.32 12.00
CA VAL A 40 -0.05 1.12 10.81
C VAL A 40 -0.29 -0.28 10.22
N ARG A 41 -0.34 -1.32 11.05
CA ARG A 41 -0.61 -2.69 10.57
C ARG A 41 -2.00 -2.82 9.94
N GLN A 42 -3.01 -2.22 10.54
CA GLN A 42 -4.37 -2.19 9.99
C GLN A 42 -4.42 -1.45 8.64
N ALA A 43 -3.74 -0.30 8.53
CA ALA A 43 -3.65 0.47 7.30
C ALA A 43 -2.96 -0.30 6.16
N VAL A 44 -1.82 -0.93 6.45
CA VAL A 44 -1.08 -1.75 5.47
C VAL A 44 -1.89 -2.97 5.04
N THR A 45 -2.55 -3.66 5.98
CA THR A 45 -3.38 -4.83 5.66
C THR A 45 -4.56 -4.44 4.77
N SER A 46 -5.30 -3.37 5.11
CA SER A 46 -6.44 -2.88 4.32
C SER A 46 -6.00 -2.44 2.92
N ALA A 47 -4.84 -1.78 2.82
CA ALA A 47 -4.27 -1.39 1.53
C ALA A 47 -3.85 -2.59 0.68
N ARG A 48 -3.31 -3.66 1.29
CA ARG A 48 -2.93 -4.90 0.60
C ARG A 48 -4.14 -5.60 0.00
N GLU A 49 -5.23 -5.74 0.76
CA GLU A 49 -6.42 -6.44 0.28
C GLU A 49 -7.01 -5.76 -0.96
N ILE A 50 -7.24 -4.44 -0.92
CA ILE A 50 -7.73 -3.71 -2.09
C ILE A 50 -6.72 -3.69 -3.23
N GLY A 51 -5.42 -3.63 -2.93
CA GLY A 51 -4.35 -3.66 -3.93
C GLY A 51 -4.35 -4.96 -4.73
N LYS A 52 -4.49 -6.11 -4.04
CA LYS A 52 -4.66 -7.41 -4.67
C LYS A 52 -5.90 -7.44 -5.57
N THR A 53 -7.05 -6.96 -5.08
CA THR A 53 -8.30 -6.95 -5.85
C THR A 53 -8.17 -6.13 -7.13
N VAL A 54 -7.59 -4.93 -7.05
CA VAL A 54 -7.39 -4.06 -8.22
C VAL A 54 -6.40 -4.66 -9.21
N LEU A 55 -5.28 -5.20 -8.75
CA LEU A 55 -4.30 -5.82 -9.66
C LEU A 55 -4.86 -7.08 -10.32
N ALA A 56 -5.70 -7.85 -9.60
CA ALA A 56 -6.35 -9.04 -10.14
C ALA A 56 -7.31 -8.75 -11.30
N THR A 57 -7.83 -7.52 -11.44
CA THR A 57 -8.69 -7.16 -12.57
C THR A 57 -7.94 -7.16 -13.91
N LEU A 58 -6.61 -7.23 -13.90
CA LEU A 58 -5.80 -7.38 -15.11
C LEU A 58 -5.74 -8.81 -15.65
N GLY A 59 -6.37 -9.78 -14.97
CA GLY A 59 -6.60 -11.14 -15.50
C GLY A 59 -5.98 -12.28 -14.70
N SER A 60 -5.27 -12.02 -13.61
CA SER A 60 -4.69 -13.07 -12.75
C SER A 60 -4.53 -12.63 -11.31
N GLU A 61 -4.69 -13.55 -10.36
CA GLU A 61 -4.43 -13.26 -8.95
C GLU A 61 -2.93 -13.01 -8.70
N PRO A 62 -2.56 -11.89 -8.04
CA PRO A 62 -1.18 -11.64 -7.62
C PRO A 62 -0.69 -12.67 -6.60
N LYS A 63 0.49 -13.27 -6.85
CA LYS A 63 1.10 -14.28 -5.98
C LYS A 63 2.42 -13.80 -5.39
N ASN A 64 2.69 -14.23 -4.17
CA ASN A 64 3.96 -14.06 -3.46
C ASN A 64 4.73 -15.38 -3.43
N ASP A 65 6.07 -15.31 -3.55
CA ASP A 65 6.93 -16.50 -3.55
C ASP A 65 7.25 -17.02 -2.14
N ARG A 66 6.93 -16.25 -1.09
CA ARG A 66 7.22 -16.57 0.31
C ARG A 66 6.05 -16.20 1.22
N PRO A 67 5.85 -16.89 2.36
CA PRO A 67 4.77 -16.58 3.30
C PRO A 67 4.75 -15.10 3.72
N SER A 68 3.55 -14.54 3.87
CA SER A 68 3.38 -13.17 4.39
C SER A 68 3.85 -13.10 5.84
N TYR A 69 4.56 -12.03 6.20
CA TYR A 69 4.95 -11.71 7.58
C TYR A 69 4.14 -10.57 8.21
N ILE A 70 3.21 -9.98 7.44
CA ILE A 70 2.31 -8.90 7.86
C ILE A 70 0.88 -9.42 7.97
#